data_AF-A0A3C1Z060-F1
#
_entry.id   AF-A0A3C1Z060-F1
#
_cell.length_a   1.000
_cell.length_b   1.000
_cell.length_c   1.000
_cell.angle_alpha   90.00
_cell.angle_beta   90.00
_cell.angle_gamma   90.00
#
_symmetry.space_group_name_H-M   'P 1'
#
loop_
_entity.id
_entity.type
_entity.pdbx_description
1 polymer ?
#
loop_
_entity_poly.entity_id
_entity_poly.type
_entity_poly.pdbx_seq_one_letter_code
_entity_poly.pdbx_strand_id
1 'polypeptide(L)'
;MLPDGIRISVNSALGWCAQCKTITAVESLDIGRREAELREAERELEKQGGQPVRCWWQIHRFLVPMFWRRDLANWYFFAGMVEDARAALQLITMRKSPPKCLACGSEEITTPLISDTSEWTDVSQPTRTGFIHPDCGGELWMVMDGLRIGLKPSVRRYTPEGILIEQEYVPGYTSPRSEYFDDREANNARIRNMGIGKPRDVYIPDWLRENAD
;
A
#
# COMPACT_ATOMS: atom_id res chain seq x y z
N MET A 1 -8.44 8.14 4.16
CA MET A 1 -7.89 9.48 4.43
C MET A 1 -8.16 9.79 5.89
N LEU A 2 -7.14 10.23 6.60
CA LEU A 2 -7.25 10.64 8.00
C LEU A 2 -7.81 12.07 8.11
N PRO A 3 -8.35 12.48 9.28
CA PRO A 3 -8.92 13.81 9.47
C PRO A 3 -7.95 14.97 9.21
N ASP A 4 -6.65 14.73 9.39
CA ASP A 4 -5.55 15.67 9.12
C ASP A 4 -5.14 15.73 7.63
N GLY A 5 -5.80 14.95 6.77
CA GLY A 5 -5.53 14.87 5.33
C GLY A 5 -4.46 13.85 4.93
N ILE A 6 -3.86 13.13 5.88
CA ILE A 6 -2.90 12.06 5.60
C ILE A 6 -3.58 10.94 4.81
N ARG A 7 -2.88 10.44 3.78
CA ARG A 7 -3.34 9.38 2.89
C ARG A 7 -2.63 8.09 3.24
N ILE A 8 -3.39 7.09 3.68
CA ILE A 8 -2.89 5.75 3.98
C ILE A 8 -3.40 4.78 2.91
N SER A 9 -2.53 3.88 2.44
CA SER A 9 -2.95 2.82 1.52
C SER A 9 -3.77 1.78 2.25
N VAL A 10 -4.89 1.38 1.65
CA VAL A 10 -5.71 0.29 2.16
C VAL A 10 -5.06 -1.02 1.75
N ASN A 11 -4.79 -1.91 2.72
CA ASN A 11 -4.40 -3.27 2.38
C ASN A 11 -5.65 -4.02 1.91
N SER A 12 -5.52 -4.74 0.81
CA SER A 12 -6.59 -5.55 0.25
C SER A 12 -6.18 -7.01 0.13
N ALA A 13 -7.17 -7.89 0.24
CA ALA A 13 -7.05 -9.29 -0.11
C ALA A 13 -8.20 -9.69 -1.04
N LEU A 14 -8.08 -10.82 -1.72
CA LEU A 14 -9.22 -11.43 -2.39
C LEU A 14 -10.14 -12.07 -1.35
N GLY A 15 -11.44 -11.80 -1.48
CA GLY A 15 -12.49 -12.31 -0.62
C GLY A 15 -13.80 -12.50 -1.37
N TRP A 16 -14.67 -13.33 -0.82
CA TRP A 16 -16.03 -13.48 -1.32
C TRP A 16 -16.93 -12.43 -0.68
N CYS A 17 -17.77 -11.75 -1.45
CA CYS A 17 -18.77 -10.84 -0.91
C CYS A 17 -20.18 -11.35 -1.20
N ALA A 18 -20.99 -11.55 -0.16
CA ALA A 18 -22.36 -12.07 -0.30
C ALA A 18 -23.28 -11.11 -1.09
N GLN A 19 -23.07 -9.81 -0.94
CA GLN A 19 -23.86 -8.79 -1.64
C GLN A 19 -23.48 -8.66 -3.12
N CYS A 20 -22.19 -8.74 -3.45
CA CYS A 20 -21.74 -8.73 -4.84
C CYS A 20 -21.91 -10.09 -5.53
N LYS A 21 -22.03 -11.18 -4.75
CA LYS A 21 -22.11 -12.57 -5.22
C LYS A 21 -20.92 -12.94 -6.13
N THR A 22 -19.73 -12.47 -5.76
CA THR A 22 -18.52 -12.70 -6.53
C THR A 22 -17.27 -12.57 -5.65
N ILE A 23 -16.14 -13.05 -6.18
CA ILE A 23 -14.81 -12.81 -5.63
C ILE A 23 -14.42 -11.37 -5.97
N THR A 24 -13.99 -10.62 -4.97
CA THR A 24 -13.65 -9.20 -5.12
C THR A 24 -12.54 -8.81 -4.15
N ALA A 25 -12.00 -7.61 -4.34
CA ALA A 25 -11.06 -7.03 -3.40
C ALA A 25 -11.81 -6.59 -2.13
N VAL A 26 -11.33 -7.03 -0.98
CA VAL A 26 -11.88 -6.68 0.34
C VAL A 26 -10.77 -6.17 1.23
N GLU A 27 -11.11 -5.34 2.20
CA GLU A 27 -10.14 -4.81 3.15
C GLU A 27 -9.47 -5.93 3.95
N SER A 28 -8.15 -5.81 4.14
CA SER A 28 -7.38 -6.64 5.06
C SER A 28 -6.94 -5.76 6.24
N LEU A 29 -7.44 -6.09 7.43
CA LEU A 29 -7.10 -5.45 8.70
C LEU A 29 -6.06 -6.28 9.49
N ASP A 30 -5.13 -6.91 8.78
CA ASP A 30 -4.08 -7.72 9.40
C ASP A 30 -3.04 -6.83 10.12
N ILE A 31 -3.18 -6.78 11.45
CA ILE A 31 -2.27 -6.05 12.35
C ILE A 31 -0.85 -6.61 12.25
N GLY A 32 -0.69 -7.94 12.19
CA GLY A 32 0.63 -8.58 12.15
C GLY A 32 1.42 -8.21 10.91
N ARG A 33 0.76 -8.13 9.75
CA ARG A 33 1.35 -7.61 8.51
C ARG A 33 1.80 -6.16 8.67
N ARG A 34 0.99 -5.30 9.28
CA ARG A 34 1.34 -3.89 9.49
C ARG A 34 2.48 -3.68 10.48
N GLU A 35 2.54 -4.49 11.53
CA GLU A 35 3.69 -4.51 12.43
C GLU A 35 4.97 -4.95 11.72
N ALA A 36 4.88 -5.91 10.81
CA ALA A 36 6.03 -6.32 9.99
C ALA A 36 6.49 -5.20 9.05
N GLU A 37 5.56 -4.53 8.36
CA GLU A 37 5.85 -3.35 7.52
C GLU A 37 6.50 -2.22 8.34
N LEU A 38 6.00 -1.94 9.55
CA LEU A 38 6.59 -0.96 10.45
C LEU A 38 8.01 -1.35 10.88
N ARG A 39 8.22 -2.59 11.31
CA ARG A 39 9.55 -3.09 11.71
C ARG A 39 10.55 -3.02 10.56
N GLU A 40 10.12 -3.26 9.33
CA GLU A 40 11.00 -3.16 8.16
C GLU A 40 11.33 -1.70 7.84
N ALA A 41 10.34 -0.81 7.85
CA ALA A 41 10.55 0.62 7.66
C ALA A 41 11.49 1.22 8.73
N GLU A 42 11.35 0.82 10.00
CA GLU A 42 12.22 1.26 11.09
C GLU A 42 13.66 0.78 10.90
N ARG A 43 13.85 -0.48 10.47
CA ARG A 43 15.16 -1.02 10.12
C ARG A 43 15.82 -0.26 8.98
N GLU A 44 15.08 0.08 7.93
CA GLU A 44 15.63 0.86 6.80
C GLU A 44 15.99 2.29 7.20
N LEU A 45 15.20 2.92 8.07
CA LEU A 45 15.52 4.24 8.62
C LEU A 45 16.77 4.18 9.50
N GLU A 46 16.91 3.15 10.34
CA GLU A 46 18.09 2.95 11.19
C GLU A 46 19.38 2.80 10.35
N LYS A 47 19.32 2.12 9.21
CA LYS A 47 20.44 2.01 8.26
C LYS A 47 20.90 3.37 7.70
N GLN A 48 20.00 4.36 7.62
CA GLN A 48 20.37 5.72 7.22
C GLN A 48 21.09 6.49 8.34
N GLY A 49 21.00 6.02 9.58
CA GLY A 49 21.50 6.72 10.76
C GLY A 49 20.64 7.92 11.17
N GLY A 50 21.27 8.88 11.86
CA GLY A 50 20.60 10.10 12.31
C GLY A 50 20.20 11.02 11.16
N GLN A 51 19.26 11.95 11.43
CA GLN A 51 18.86 12.96 10.45
C GLN A 51 20.09 13.75 9.97
N PRO A 52 20.36 13.81 8.65
CA PRO A 52 21.51 14.54 8.13
C PRO A 52 21.42 16.04 8.47
N VAL A 53 22.34 16.50 9.32
CA VAL A 53 22.49 17.92 9.66
C VAL A 53 23.58 18.57 8.79
N ARG A 54 23.39 19.83 8.41
CA ARG A 54 24.46 20.58 7.73
C ARG A 54 25.51 21.00 8.76
N CYS A 55 26.75 20.61 8.53
CA CYS A 55 27.88 21.19 9.23
C CYS A 55 28.26 22.53 8.59
N TRP A 56 28.69 23.50 9.41
CA TRP A 56 29.05 24.85 8.97
C TRP A 56 30.08 24.87 7.82
N TRP A 57 31.04 23.92 7.80
CA TRP A 57 32.04 23.80 6.74
C TRP A 57 31.47 23.34 5.38
N GLN A 58 30.27 22.75 5.34
CA GLN A 58 29.63 22.27 4.11
C GLN A 58 28.91 23.39 3.34
N ILE A 59 28.69 24.53 3.99
CA ILE A 59 28.06 25.72 3.40
C ILE A 59 29.00 26.39 2.38
N HIS A 60 30.32 26.17 2.51
CA HIS A 60 31.35 26.90 1.76
C HIS A 60 31.89 26.19 0.51
N ARG A 61 31.37 25.01 0.13
CA ARG A 61 31.99 24.18 -0.93
C ARG A 61 30.95 23.72 -1.97
N PHE A 62 31.09 24.19 -3.20
CA PHE A 62 30.15 24.04 -4.31
C PHE A 62 29.82 22.58 -4.75
N LEU A 63 30.60 21.57 -4.35
CA LEU A 63 30.44 20.16 -4.77
C LEU A 63 29.86 19.23 -3.69
N VAL A 64 29.84 19.65 -2.42
CA VAL A 64 29.21 18.94 -1.29
C VAL A 64 27.65 18.90 -1.32
N PRO A 65 26.91 19.74 -2.09
CA PRO A 65 25.45 19.73 -2.05
C PRO A 65 24.80 18.44 -2.53
N MET A 66 25.42 17.66 -3.44
CA MET A 66 24.73 16.55 -4.10
C MET A 66 24.57 15.31 -3.21
N PHE A 67 25.65 14.85 -2.57
CA PHE A 67 25.59 13.68 -1.67
C PHE A 67 24.73 13.96 -0.43
N TRP A 68 24.89 15.13 0.20
CA TRP A 68 24.06 15.53 1.33
C TRP A 68 22.57 15.65 0.98
N ARG A 69 22.24 16.14 -0.23
CA ARG A 69 20.84 16.18 -0.70
C ARG A 69 20.26 14.78 -0.88
N ARG A 70 21.06 13.84 -1.38
CA ARG A 70 20.66 12.44 -1.55
C ARG A 70 20.44 11.75 -0.21
N ASP A 71 21.37 11.91 0.73
CA ASP A 71 21.25 11.32 2.07
C ASP A 71 20.04 11.89 2.81
N LEU A 72 19.82 13.20 2.71
CA LEU A 72 18.65 13.85 3.30
C LEU A 72 17.34 13.39 2.63
N ALA A 73 17.32 13.23 1.31
CA ALA A 73 16.16 12.72 0.58
C ALA A 73 15.82 11.28 0.98
N ASN A 74 16.83 10.40 1.05
CA ASN A 74 16.66 9.03 1.54
C ASN A 74 16.14 9.02 2.98
N TRP A 75 16.73 9.82 3.87
CA TRP A 75 16.31 9.89 5.26
C TRP A 75 14.84 10.31 5.38
N TYR A 76 14.41 11.37 4.67
CA TYR A 76 13.00 11.78 4.68
C TYR A 76 12.06 10.74 4.08
N PHE A 77 12.49 10.03 3.04
CA PHE A 77 11.69 8.96 2.44
C PHE A 77 11.44 7.84 3.46
N PHE A 78 12.49 7.29 4.08
CA PHE A 78 12.34 6.23 5.07
C PHE A 78 11.64 6.69 6.35
N ALA A 79 11.87 7.93 6.80
CA ALA A 79 11.13 8.52 7.91
C ALA A 79 9.63 8.65 7.57
N GLY A 80 9.31 9.06 6.34
CA GLY A 80 7.95 9.10 5.83
C GLY A 80 7.28 7.73 5.82
N MET A 81 8.00 6.68 5.42
CA MET A 81 7.51 5.30 5.46
C MET A 81 7.19 4.81 6.88
N VAL A 82 8.07 5.10 7.85
CA VAL A 82 7.83 4.77 9.26
C VAL A 82 6.55 5.45 9.76
N GLU A 83 6.40 6.75 9.48
CA GLU A 83 5.22 7.50 9.90
C GLU A 83 3.94 7.03 9.18
N ASP A 84 4.02 6.63 7.91
CA ASP A 84 2.90 6.02 7.18
C ASP A 84 2.51 4.67 7.78
N ALA A 85 3.48 3.82 8.10
CA ALA A 85 3.24 2.51 8.72
C ALA A 85 2.63 2.66 10.13
N ARG A 86 3.14 3.61 10.94
CA ARG A 86 2.56 3.94 12.26
C ARG A 86 1.13 4.43 12.15
N ALA A 87 0.87 5.37 11.24
CA ALA A 87 -0.47 5.89 11.01
C ALA A 87 -1.43 4.80 10.51
N ALA A 88 -0.97 3.89 9.66
CA ALA A 88 -1.76 2.74 9.21
C ALA A 88 -2.09 1.77 10.34
N LEU A 89 -1.10 1.43 11.17
CA LEU A 89 -1.28 0.57 12.34
C LEU A 89 -2.26 1.20 13.32
N GLN A 90 -2.07 2.49 13.66
CA GLN A 90 -2.97 3.23 14.52
C GLN A 90 -4.40 3.26 13.97
N LEU A 91 -4.57 3.50 12.67
CA LEU A 91 -5.88 3.48 12.02
C LEU A 91 -6.57 2.14 12.24
N ILE A 92 -5.87 1.02 11.98
CA ILE A 92 -6.44 -0.33 12.13
C ILE A 92 -6.75 -0.64 13.59
N THR A 93 -5.89 -0.26 14.53
CA THR A 93 -6.09 -0.50 15.97
C THR A 93 -7.26 0.30 16.54
N MET A 94 -7.48 1.53 16.07
CA MET A 94 -8.58 2.39 16.57
C MET A 94 -9.91 2.16 15.85
N ARG A 95 -9.89 1.51 14.69
CA ARG A 95 -11.07 1.28 13.86
C ARG A 95 -12.07 0.40 14.59
N LYS A 96 -13.36 0.75 14.49
CA LYS A 96 -14.45 0.01 15.13
C LYS A 96 -15.22 -0.84 14.13
N SER A 97 -15.30 -0.41 12.87
CA SER A 97 -15.98 -1.18 11.84
C SER A 97 -15.18 -2.41 11.41
N PRO A 98 -15.86 -3.54 11.09
CA PRO A 98 -15.19 -4.70 10.53
C PRO A 98 -14.64 -4.39 9.12
N PRO A 99 -13.82 -5.29 8.54
CA PRO A 99 -13.37 -5.15 7.17
C PRO A 99 -14.54 -5.15 6.19
N LYS A 100 -14.43 -4.35 5.12
CA LYS A 100 -15.49 -4.16 4.12
C LYS A 100 -15.06 -4.58 2.73
N CYS A 101 -16.05 -4.91 1.91
CA CYS A 101 -15.88 -5.06 0.47
C CYS A 101 -15.47 -3.72 -0.16
N LEU A 102 -14.36 -3.70 -0.91
CA LEU A 102 -13.90 -2.47 -1.57
C LEU A 102 -14.77 -2.09 -2.76
N ALA A 103 -15.58 -3.01 -3.29
CA ALA A 103 -16.51 -2.75 -4.39
C ALA A 103 -17.85 -2.14 -3.94
N CYS A 104 -18.47 -2.66 -2.88
CA CYS A 104 -19.81 -2.25 -2.46
C CYS A 104 -19.92 -1.74 -1.02
N GLY A 105 -18.87 -1.84 -0.20
CA GLY A 105 -18.87 -1.42 1.21
C GLY A 105 -19.56 -2.38 2.18
N SER A 106 -20.07 -3.53 1.72
CA SER A 106 -20.68 -4.55 2.57
C SER A 106 -19.69 -5.17 3.55
N GLU A 107 -20.17 -5.53 4.73
CA GLU A 107 -19.44 -6.26 5.78
C GLU A 107 -19.64 -7.78 5.67
N GLU A 108 -20.57 -8.24 4.82
CA GLU A 108 -20.83 -9.66 4.58
C GLU A 108 -19.79 -10.23 3.60
N ILE A 109 -18.58 -10.42 4.12
CA ILE A 109 -17.42 -10.91 3.38
C ILE A 109 -16.82 -12.16 4.04
N THR A 110 -16.20 -13.01 3.23
CA THR A 110 -15.45 -14.19 3.68
C THR A 110 -14.01 -14.10 3.18
N THR A 111 -13.06 -14.16 4.13
CA THR A 111 -11.61 -14.05 3.90
C THR A 111 -10.82 -14.92 4.87
N PRO A 112 -9.58 -15.33 4.54
CA PRO A 112 -8.90 -15.16 3.23
C PRO A 112 -9.42 -16.17 2.20
N LEU A 113 -9.46 -15.78 0.92
CA LEU A 113 -9.89 -16.67 -0.17
C LEU A 113 -8.74 -17.54 -0.71
N ILE A 114 -7.49 -17.07 -0.57
CA ILE A 114 -6.28 -17.76 -0.98
C ILE A 114 -5.27 -17.55 0.16
N SER A 115 -4.89 -18.63 0.83
CA SER A 115 -3.91 -18.61 1.92
C SER A 115 -2.47 -18.89 1.44
N ASP A 116 -2.29 -19.38 0.21
CA ASP A 116 -0.99 -19.76 -0.34
C ASP A 116 -0.78 -19.11 -1.72
N THR A 117 0.23 -18.23 -1.79
CA THR A 117 0.61 -17.44 -2.97
C THR A 117 1.97 -17.86 -3.52
N SER A 118 2.46 -19.08 -3.21
CA SER A 118 3.72 -19.59 -3.79
C SER A 118 3.73 -19.53 -5.33
N GLU A 119 4.89 -19.59 -5.98
CA GLU A 119 4.95 -19.52 -7.45
C GLU A 119 4.40 -20.81 -8.08
N TRP A 120 3.19 -20.76 -8.65
CA TRP A 120 2.49 -21.92 -9.21
C TRP A 120 2.65 -21.96 -10.74
N THR A 121 3.33 -22.97 -11.26
CA THR A 121 3.70 -23.03 -12.70
C THR A 121 3.00 -24.11 -13.51
N ASP A 122 2.20 -25.01 -12.90
CA ASP A 122 1.61 -26.15 -13.62
C ASP A 122 0.08 -26.06 -13.80
N VAL A 123 -0.35 -25.75 -15.03
CA VAL A 123 -1.76 -25.71 -15.45
C VAL A 123 -2.45 -27.08 -15.31
N SER A 124 -1.69 -28.17 -15.35
CA SER A 124 -2.22 -29.54 -15.25
C SER A 124 -2.56 -29.96 -13.81
N GLN A 125 -2.16 -29.16 -12.82
CA GLN A 125 -2.39 -29.44 -11.41
C GLN A 125 -3.07 -28.26 -10.72
N PRO A 126 -4.42 -28.14 -10.83
CA PRO A 126 -5.16 -27.11 -10.12
C PRO A 126 -4.92 -27.21 -8.62
N THR A 127 -4.60 -26.07 -8.00
CA THR A 127 -4.35 -26.00 -6.57
C THR A 127 -5.65 -25.75 -5.83
N ARG A 128 -5.85 -26.53 -4.77
CA ARG A 128 -6.95 -26.35 -3.82
C ARG A 128 -6.71 -25.08 -3.01
N THR A 129 -7.65 -24.14 -3.07
CA THR A 129 -7.53 -22.90 -2.28
C THR A 129 -7.95 -23.09 -0.83
N GLY A 130 -8.64 -24.19 -0.50
CA GLY A 130 -9.26 -24.41 0.80
C GLY A 130 -10.52 -23.58 1.04
N PHE A 131 -10.88 -22.68 0.13
CA PHE A 131 -12.10 -21.89 0.23
C PHE A 131 -13.32 -22.72 -0.15
N ILE A 132 -14.26 -22.83 0.78
CA ILE A 132 -15.55 -23.48 0.58
C ILE A 132 -16.61 -22.40 0.33
N HIS A 133 -17.26 -22.46 -0.82
CA HIS A 133 -18.30 -21.50 -1.18
C HIS A 133 -19.47 -21.59 -0.20
N PRO A 134 -19.91 -20.46 0.40
CA PRO A 134 -20.86 -20.47 1.50
C PRO A 134 -22.24 -21.05 1.12
N ASP A 135 -22.69 -20.81 -0.12
CA ASP A 135 -24.05 -21.22 -0.53
C ASP A 135 -24.15 -22.64 -1.08
N CYS A 136 -23.06 -23.22 -1.58
CA CYS A 136 -23.10 -24.51 -2.28
C CYS A 136 -22.15 -25.57 -1.71
N GLY A 137 -21.25 -25.19 -0.81
CA GLY A 137 -20.26 -26.10 -0.23
C GLY A 137 -19.17 -26.56 -1.22
N GLY A 138 -19.18 -26.07 -2.46
CA GLY A 138 -18.14 -26.36 -3.44
C GLY A 138 -16.83 -25.69 -3.09
N GLU A 139 -15.71 -26.37 -3.34
CA GLU A 139 -14.39 -25.80 -3.11
C GLU A 139 -13.90 -25.05 -4.36
N LEU A 140 -13.32 -23.86 -4.17
CA LEU A 140 -12.69 -23.12 -5.25
C LEU A 140 -11.28 -23.68 -5.51
N TRP A 141 -11.02 -24.05 -6.76
CA TRP A 141 -9.70 -24.47 -7.22
C TRP A 141 -9.12 -23.42 -8.15
N MET A 142 -7.82 -23.20 -8.08
CA MET A 142 -7.14 -22.13 -8.82
C MET A 142 -6.15 -22.71 -9.81
N VAL A 143 -6.13 -22.11 -11.01
CA VAL A 143 -5.19 -22.40 -12.09
C VAL A 143 -4.73 -21.07 -12.67
N MET A 144 -3.43 -20.89 -12.85
CA MET A 144 -2.91 -19.78 -13.67
C MET A 144 -2.64 -20.28 -15.07
N ASP A 145 -3.36 -19.74 -16.05
CA ASP A 145 -3.18 -20.03 -17.48
C ASP A 145 -2.21 -19.05 -18.17
N GLY A 146 -1.53 -18.21 -17.39
CA GLY A 146 -0.62 -17.17 -17.89
C GLY A 146 -1.34 -15.92 -18.42
N LEU A 147 -2.67 -15.82 -18.27
CA LEU A 147 -3.42 -14.62 -18.64
C LEU A 147 -3.02 -13.44 -17.75
N ARG A 148 -2.52 -12.37 -18.40
CA ARG A 148 -2.25 -11.09 -17.74
C ARG A 148 -3.34 -10.10 -18.08
N ILE A 149 -4.09 -9.64 -17.07
CA ILE A 149 -5.15 -8.65 -17.26
C ILE A 149 -4.61 -7.27 -16.89
N GLY A 150 -4.58 -6.36 -17.87
CA GLY A 150 -4.32 -4.94 -17.63
C GLY A 150 -5.57 -4.27 -17.04
N LEU A 151 -5.64 -4.15 -15.72
CA LEU A 151 -6.74 -3.44 -15.05
C LEU A 151 -6.55 -1.92 -15.19
N LYS A 152 -7.65 -1.22 -15.46
CA LYS A 152 -7.66 0.26 -15.41
C LYS A 152 -7.67 0.70 -13.94
N PRO A 153 -6.65 1.45 -13.47
CA PRO A 153 -6.62 1.90 -12.09
C PRO A 153 -7.79 2.87 -11.85
N SER A 154 -8.54 2.64 -10.78
CA SER A 154 -9.49 3.60 -10.22
C SER A 154 -8.98 4.05 -8.87
N VAL A 155 -9.00 5.35 -8.60
CA VAL A 155 -8.65 5.86 -7.27
C VAL A 155 -9.91 5.89 -6.43
N ARG A 156 -9.84 5.25 -5.26
CA ARG A 156 -10.93 5.24 -4.27
C ARG A 156 -10.43 5.79 -2.96
N ARG A 157 -11.20 6.69 -2.36
CA ARG A 157 -10.90 7.30 -1.06
C ARG A 157 -11.95 6.89 -0.06
N TYR A 158 -11.51 6.42 1.10
CA TYR A 158 -12.37 5.98 2.17
C TYR A 158 -12.10 6.79 3.44
N THR A 159 -13.13 6.89 4.30
CA THR A 159 -12.98 7.31 5.69
C THR A 159 -12.16 6.28 6.48
N PRO A 160 -11.68 6.61 7.69
CA PRO A 160 -10.99 5.64 8.54
C PRO A 160 -11.83 4.40 8.88
N GLU A 161 -13.16 4.52 8.86
CA GLU A 161 -14.11 3.42 9.11
C GLU A 161 -14.50 2.64 7.84
N GLY A 162 -13.80 2.87 6.71
CA GLY A 162 -14.00 2.13 5.46
C GLY A 162 -15.21 2.59 4.62
N ILE A 163 -15.82 3.73 4.94
CA ILE A 163 -16.91 4.30 4.14
C ILE A 163 -16.32 5.03 2.93
N LEU A 164 -16.80 4.70 1.72
CA LEU A 164 -16.36 5.37 0.48
C LEU A 164 -16.75 6.85 0.50
N ILE A 165 -15.75 7.71 0.29
CA ILE A 165 -15.90 9.17 0.15
C ILE A 165 -16.01 9.52 -1.34
N GLU A 166 -15.12 8.95 -2.14
CA GLU A 166 -14.95 9.35 -3.53
C GLU A 166 -14.40 8.18 -4.35
N GLN A 167 -14.92 8.03 -5.57
CA GLN A 167 -14.42 7.11 -6.58
C GLN A 167 -14.25 7.88 -7.89
N GLU A 168 -13.01 8.00 -8.35
CA GLU A 168 -12.69 8.63 -9.62
C GLU A 168 -12.23 7.57 -10.63
N TYR A 169 -12.90 7.52 -11.78
CA TYR A 169 -12.48 6.71 -12.90
C TYR A 169 -11.57 7.55 -13.78
N VAL A 170 -10.34 7.11 -14.03
CA VAL A 170 -9.40 7.84 -14.90
C VAL A 170 -9.69 7.47 -16.36
N PRO A 171 -10.35 8.32 -17.17
CA PRO A 171 -10.65 7.98 -18.56
C PRO A 171 -9.38 8.21 -19.40
N GLY A 172 -8.94 7.19 -20.14
CA GLY A 172 -7.94 7.35 -21.20
C GLY A 172 -6.47 7.33 -20.79
N TYR A 173 -6.10 6.71 -19.67
CA TYR A 173 -4.69 6.60 -19.26
C TYR A 173 -4.11 5.19 -19.22
N THR A 174 -2.93 5.07 -19.85
CA THR A 174 -1.84 4.13 -19.54
C THR A 174 -0.88 4.67 -18.47
N SER A 175 -1.06 5.91 -17.95
CA SER A 175 -0.30 6.48 -16.82
C SER A 175 -0.89 7.83 -16.35
N PRO A 176 -1.78 7.88 -15.35
CA PRO A 176 -2.62 9.05 -14.99
C PRO A 176 -1.90 10.42 -14.94
N ARG A 177 -2.63 11.52 -15.26
CA ARG A 177 -2.18 12.92 -15.07
C ARG A 177 -1.67 13.05 -13.63
N SER A 178 -0.37 13.35 -13.48
CA SER A 178 0.38 13.30 -12.23
C SER A 178 -0.14 14.22 -11.11
N GLU A 179 -1.00 15.18 -11.43
CA GLU A 179 -1.56 16.14 -10.47
C GLU A 179 -2.63 15.53 -9.55
N TYR A 180 -3.34 14.48 -9.98
CA TYR A 180 -4.36 13.79 -9.17
C TYR A 180 -3.76 12.73 -8.24
N PHE A 181 -2.65 12.15 -8.68
CA PHE A 181 -1.70 11.40 -7.88
C PHE A 181 -0.61 12.36 -7.41
N ASP A 182 -0.98 13.46 -6.74
CA ASP A 182 -0.05 14.06 -5.79
C ASP A 182 0.45 12.88 -4.95
N ASP A 183 1.70 12.48 -5.20
CA ASP A 183 2.27 11.21 -4.76
C ASP A 183 1.90 11.10 -3.28
N ARG A 184 1.31 9.97 -2.86
CA ARG A 184 0.89 9.78 -1.46
C ARG A 184 2.01 10.26 -0.54
N GLU A 185 3.24 9.95 -0.93
CA GLU A 185 4.48 10.36 -0.30
C GLU A 185 4.66 11.89 -0.28
N ALA A 186 4.51 12.58 -1.42
CA ALA A 186 4.58 14.03 -1.49
C ALA A 186 3.48 14.74 -0.67
N ASN A 187 2.23 14.25 -0.73
CA ASN A 187 1.13 14.80 0.06
C ASN A 187 1.39 14.63 1.56
N ASN A 188 1.73 13.41 1.99
CA ASN A 188 1.98 13.11 3.40
C ASN A 188 3.21 13.87 3.91
N ALA A 189 4.28 13.95 3.12
CA ALA A 189 5.46 14.74 3.46
C ALA A 189 5.11 16.22 3.64
N ARG A 190 4.31 16.81 2.75
CA ARG A 190 3.84 18.19 2.89
C ARG A 190 3.05 18.40 4.20
N ILE A 191 2.11 17.52 4.51
CA ILE A 191 1.29 17.61 5.74
C ILE A 191 2.18 17.48 6.98
N ARG A 192 3.20 16.62 6.94
CA ARG A 192 4.15 16.41 8.05
C ARG A 192 5.31 17.42 8.10
N ASN A 193 5.32 18.43 7.23
CA ASN A 193 6.46 19.36 7.06
C ASN A 193 7.81 18.64 6.83
N MET A 194 7.79 17.49 6.15
CA MET A 194 8.98 16.73 5.75
C MET A 194 9.45 17.16 4.36
N GLY A 195 10.76 17.05 4.11
CA GLY A 195 11.31 17.31 2.79
C GLY A 195 10.84 16.26 1.77
N ILE A 196 10.37 16.70 0.59
CA ILE A 196 10.06 15.79 -0.51
C ILE A 196 11.38 15.50 -1.23
N GLY A 197 11.99 14.36 -0.94
CA GLY A 197 13.03 13.81 -1.82
C GLY A 197 12.40 13.60 -3.20
N LYS A 198 12.97 14.17 -4.27
CA LYS A 198 12.47 13.83 -5.61
C LYS A 198 12.72 12.33 -5.83
N PRO A 199 11.81 11.57 -6.46
CA PRO A 199 11.98 10.13 -6.67
C PRO A 199 13.29 9.75 -7.37
N ARG A 200 13.85 10.66 -8.19
CA ARG A 200 15.14 10.49 -8.87
C ARG A 200 16.36 10.51 -7.94
N ASP A 201 16.19 11.01 -6.72
CA ASP A 201 17.24 11.17 -5.72
C ASP A 201 17.12 10.13 -4.58
N VAL A 202 16.13 9.24 -4.62
CA VAL A 202 15.83 8.28 -3.56
C VAL A 202 16.17 6.85 -4.00
N TYR A 203 16.86 6.09 -3.15
CA TYR A 203 17.02 4.65 -3.34
C TYR A 203 15.71 3.92 -2.96
N ILE A 204 15.17 3.13 -3.89
CA ILE A 204 13.99 2.28 -3.64
C ILE A 204 14.49 0.85 -3.38
N PRO A 205 14.35 0.32 -2.15
CA PRO A 205 14.67 -1.07 -1.82
C PRO A 205 13.91 -2.08 -2.68
N ASP A 206 14.50 -3.26 -2.89
CA ASP A 206 13.91 -4.31 -3.75
C ASP A 206 12.57 -4.83 -3.20
N TRP A 207 12.41 -4.93 -1.88
CA TRP A 207 11.16 -5.36 -1.23
C TRP A 207 9.97 -4.42 -1.47
N LEU A 208 10.22 -3.13 -1.72
CA LEU A 208 9.18 -2.16 -2.11
C LEU A 208 8.71 -2.38 -3.55
N ARG A 209 9.57 -2.95 -4.41
CA ARG A 209 9.21 -3.29 -5.80
C ARG A 209 8.38 -4.57 -5.84
N GLU A 210 8.69 -5.53 -4.99
CA GLU A 210 7.98 -6.82 -4.89
C GLU A 210 6.55 -6.69 -4.33
N ASN A 211 6.24 -5.61 -3.61
CA ASN A 211 4.90 -5.33 -3.06
C ASN A 211 4.08 -4.33 -3.90
N ALA A 212 4.58 -3.91 -5.07
CA ALA A 212 3.92 -2.95 -5.96
C ALA A 212 3.06 -3.60 -7.06
N ASP A 213 3.09 -4.93 -7.16
CA ASP A 213 2.24 -5.74 -8.05
C ASP A 213 0.98 -6.26 -7.33
#